data_AF-A0A5C8T455-F1
#
_entry.id   AF-A0A5C8T455-F1
#
_cell.length_a   1.000
_cell.length_b   1.000
_cell.length_c   1.000
_cell.angle_alpha   90.00
_cell.angle_beta   90.00
_cell.angle_gamma   90.00
#
_symmetry.space_group_name_H-M   'P 1'
#
loop_
_entity.id
_entity.type
_entity.pdbx_description
1 polymer ?
#
loop_
_entity_poly.entity_id
_entity_poly.type
_entity_poly.pdbx_seq_one_letter_code
_entity_poly.pdbx_strand_id
1 'polypeptide(L)'
;MSVAMPYVALEDVGTTKRRSLSGRRRLEVWEKTAGTCILCDRRIDGVRERWIVEHIRALELGGMDDIDNMGPAHEACGREKTRDDHARTAEAKRQKIRHLGATVVARPMPGSRAGPLKRKVNGTVVRRDAAARIPSHAELEPEQGRAASLDPSRLSVDAGAKPKNRLCHRPMTSAKENEARTVNQMSHRPRPARSRPTADAAASDEVMPVIPIHLAFLFAERPLLPGEDEEQYDALQSSLVQQIKPADAIEVIWVKDILDLIWEAKRLRRWRRDILVQARLEAVEDLILPVINSIHPLIRNSATDPTPGSLAAGWVTGNETQEQEVNRMLSARGLTSSDVAARSFLVNLHAIERIDRLSSLADQRRDALLREIERKRTSFAQRARTAADILDVEHTEIL
;
A
#
# COMPACT_ATOMS: atom_id res chain seq x y z
N MET A 1 -25.25 0.48 -60.77
CA MET A 1 -23.97 1.22 -60.63
C MET A 1 -23.70 1.35 -59.14
N SER A 2 -22.76 0.58 -58.61
CA SER A 2 -22.47 0.58 -57.16
C SER A 2 -21.61 1.81 -56.85
N VAL A 3 -22.17 2.75 -56.09
CA VAL A 3 -21.43 3.93 -55.62
C VAL A 3 -20.49 3.45 -54.53
N ALA A 4 -19.21 3.30 -54.85
CA ALA A 4 -18.17 3.04 -53.86
C ALA A 4 -18.16 4.21 -52.87
N MET A 5 -18.42 3.93 -51.58
CA MET A 5 -18.29 4.95 -50.54
C MET A 5 -16.85 5.48 -50.56
N PRO A 6 -16.64 6.80 -50.67
CA PRO A 6 -15.31 7.36 -50.72
C PRO A 6 -14.58 7.04 -49.41
N TYR A 7 -13.35 6.57 -49.53
CA TYR A 7 -12.47 6.37 -48.39
C TYR A 7 -12.22 7.73 -47.70
N VAL A 8 -12.80 7.90 -46.51
CA VAL A 8 -12.51 9.05 -45.66
C VAL A 8 -11.21 8.72 -44.93
N ALA A 9 -10.11 9.34 -45.35
CA ALA A 9 -8.85 9.26 -44.62
C ALA A 9 -9.05 9.92 -43.26
N LEU A 10 -9.05 9.11 -42.19
CA LEU A 10 -9.07 9.61 -40.82
C LEU A 10 -7.70 10.23 -40.53
N GLU A 11 -7.65 11.54 -40.35
CA GLU A 11 -6.45 12.23 -39.90
C GLU A 11 -6.14 11.85 -38.45
N ASP A 12 -4.95 11.30 -38.22
CA ASP A 12 -4.49 10.89 -36.90
C ASP A 12 -3.91 12.08 -36.13
N VAL A 13 -4.58 12.49 -35.05
CA VAL A 13 -4.07 13.51 -34.13
C VAL A 13 -3.08 12.90 -33.15
N GLY A 14 -1.78 13.08 -33.43
CA GLY A 14 -0.69 12.68 -32.56
C GLY A 14 -0.52 13.57 -31.32
N THR A 15 0.42 13.18 -30.45
CA THR A 15 0.80 13.99 -29.28
C THR A 15 1.63 15.20 -29.72
N THR A 16 1.17 16.40 -29.35
CA THR A 16 1.89 17.65 -29.64
C THR A 16 3.15 17.75 -28.79
N LYS A 17 4.30 18.11 -29.39
CA LYS A 17 5.55 18.33 -28.64
C LYS A 17 5.44 19.59 -27.78
N ARG A 18 5.78 19.47 -26.49
CA ARG A 18 5.80 20.60 -25.54
C ARG A 18 7.02 21.48 -25.77
N ARG A 19 6.83 22.79 -25.90
CA ARG A 19 7.91 23.79 -25.92
C ARG A 19 8.24 24.27 -24.51
N SER A 20 9.45 24.81 -24.32
CA SER A 20 9.80 25.46 -23.05
C SER A 20 8.99 26.75 -22.87
N LEU A 21 8.51 26.97 -21.65
CA LEU A 21 7.70 28.14 -21.32
C LEU A 21 8.59 29.24 -20.75
N SER A 22 8.70 30.38 -21.44
CA SER A 22 9.43 31.55 -20.93
C SER A 22 8.64 32.26 -19.83
N GLY A 23 9.32 33.01 -18.97
CA GLY A 23 8.68 33.80 -17.90
C GLY A 23 7.62 34.77 -18.45
N ARG A 24 7.90 35.40 -19.60
CA ARG A 24 6.95 36.29 -20.30
C ARG A 24 5.67 35.55 -20.71
N ARG A 25 5.81 34.35 -21.28
CA ARG A 25 4.65 33.54 -21.71
C ARG A 25 3.83 33.03 -20.52
N ARG A 26 4.50 32.76 -19.40
CA ARG A 26 3.82 32.41 -18.14
C ARG A 26 3.02 33.57 -17.56
N LEU A 27 3.53 34.80 -17.65
CA LEU A 27 2.81 36.01 -17.25
C LEU A 27 1.60 36.27 -18.17
N GLU A 28 1.76 36.11 -19.47
CA GLU A 28 0.69 36.27 -20.46
C GLU A 28 -0.50 35.33 -20.20
N VAL A 29 -0.21 34.06 -19.86
CA VAL A 29 -1.24 33.08 -19.46
C VAL A 29 -1.98 33.53 -18.19
N TRP A 30 -1.28 34.13 -17.23
CA TRP A 30 -1.87 34.63 -15.99
C TRP A 30 -2.75 35.85 -16.22
N GLU A 31 -2.28 36.83 -17.00
CA GLU A 31 -2.99 38.06 -17.32
C GLU A 31 -4.27 37.77 -18.11
N LYS A 32 -4.23 36.79 -19.03
CA LYS A 32 -5.38 36.38 -19.84
C LYS A 32 -6.58 35.93 -19.01
N THR A 33 -6.37 35.20 -17.91
CA THR A 33 -7.45 34.71 -17.05
C THR A 33 -7.59 35.50 -15.75
N ALA A 34 -6.85 36.62 -15.62
CA ALA A 34 -6.77 37.44 -14.41
C ALA A 34 -6.48 36.63 -13.13
N GLY A 35 -5.67 35.56 -13.24
CA GLY A 35 -5.33 34.67 -12.14
C GLY A 35 -6.43 33.69 -11.73
N THR A 36 -7.42 33.42 -12.58
CA THR A 36 -8.49 32.44 -12.31
C THR A 36 -8.06 31.05 -12.78
N CYS A 37 -8.21 30.06 -11.90
CA CYS A 37 -7.90 28.66 -12.17
C CYS A 37 -8.83 28.08 -13.25
N ILE A 38 -8.28 27.64 -14.37
CA ILE A 38 -9.07 27.10 -15.50
C ILE A 38 -9.79 25.76 -15.23
N LEU A 39 -9.56 25.15 -14.05
CA LEU A 39 -10.12 23.84 -13.70
C LEU A 39 -11.23 23.91 -12.65
N CYS A 40 -11.26 24.97 -11.85
CA CYS A 40 -12.23 25.10 -10.76
C CYS A 40 -12.83 26.49 -10.65
N ASP A 41 -12.51 27.37 -11.60
CA ASP A 41 -13.01 28.74 -11.74
C ASP A 41 -12.82 29.65 -10.51
N ARG A 42 -11.97 29.23 -9.56
CA ARG A 42 -11.60 30.02 -8.38
C ARG A 42 -10.34 30.84 -8.65
N ARG A 43 -10.30 32.04 -8.07
CA ARG A 43 -9.15 32.95 -8.13
C ARG A 43 -7.99 32.37 -7.31
N ILE A 44 -6.80 32.34 -7.91
CA ILE A 44 -5.57 31.85 -7.29
C ILE A 44 -4.88 33.03 -6.58
N ASP A 45 -4.47 32.84 -5.33
CA ASP A 45 -3.56 33.79 -4.68
C ASP A 45 -2.13 33.49 -5.12
N GLY A 46 -1.65 34.18 -6.17
CA GLY A 46 -0.34 33.93 -6.76
C GLY A 46 0.86 34.16 -5.83
N VAL A 47 0.67 34.79 -4.66
CA VAL A 47 1.73 35.02 -3.66
C VAL A 47 1.77 33.90 -2.62
N ARG A 48 0.59 33.40 -2.21
CA ARG A 48 0.47 32.40 -1.13
C ARG A 48 0.29 30.98 -1.63
N GLU A 49 -0.22 30.80 -2.84
CA GLU A 49 -0.59 29.51 -3.40
C GLU A 49 0.32 29.13 -4.58
N ARG A 50 0.74 27.87 -4.60
CA ARG A 50 1.49 27.31 -5.73
C ARG A 50 0.55 27.00 -6.89
N TRP A 51 0.91 27.51 -8.06
CA TRP A 51 0.15 27.29 -9.30
C TRP A 51 1.07 26.89 -10.46
N ILE A 52 0.50 26.19 -11.42
CA ILE A 52 1.18 25.71 -12.63
C ILE A 52 0.44 26.20 -13.87
N VAL A 53 1.15 26.23 -15.01
CA VAL A 53 0.52 26.46 -16.31
C VAL A 53 0.06 25.11 -16.84
N GLU A 54 -1.24 24.97 -16.98
CA GLU A 54 -1.92 23.74 -17.37
C GLU A 54 -2.55 23.93 -18.75
N HIS A 55 -2.55 22.87 -19.57
CA HIS A 55 -3.18 22.90 -20.88
C HIS A 55 -4.67 22.55 -20.77
N ILE A 56 -5.58 23.36 -21.34
CA ILE A 56 -7.04 23.10 -21.27
C ILE A 56 -7.35 21.73 -21.88
N ARG A 57 -6.89 21.50 -23.11
CA ARG A 57 -6.83 20.19 -23.75
C ARG A 57 -5.41 19.63 -23.62
N ALA A 58 -5.28 18.43 -23.05
CA ALA A 58 -3.97 17.78 -22.91
C ALA A 58 -3.26 17.59 -24.26
N LEU A 59 -1.94 17.81 -24.29
CA LEU A 59 -1.12 17.59 -25.48
C LEU A 59 -1.18 16.15 -25.99
N GLU A 60 -1.34 15.18 -25.08
CA GLU A 60 -1.49 13.76 -25.41
C GLU A 60 -2.80 13.43 -26.14
N LEU A 61 -3.82 14.28 -25.99
CA LEU A 61 -5.15 14.15 -26.61
C LEU A 61 -5.31 15.10 -27.80
N GLY A 62 -4.21 15.52 -28.43
CA GLY A 62 -4.22 16.44 -29.57
C GLY A 62 -4.45 17.91 -29.18
N GLY A 63 -4.12 18.29 -27.95
CA GLY A 63 -4.07 19.69 -27.53
C GLY A 63 -2.94 20.44 -28.22
N MET A 64 -3.18 21.70 -28.59
CA MET A 64 -2.15 22.57 -29.15
C MET A 64 -1.27 23.14 -28.03
N ASP A 65 0.02 23.33 -28.30
CA ASP A 65 0.94 23.92 -27.32
C ASP A 65 0.98 25.46 -27.45
N ASP A 66 -0.20 26.08 -27.52
CA ASP A 66 -0.41 27.51 -27.71
C ASP A 66 -1.04 28.16 -26.47
N ILE A 67 -0.87 29.48 -26.35
CA ILE A 67 -1.36 30.26 -25.19
C ILE A 67 -2.89 30.15 -25.07
N ASP A 68 -3.57 29.96 -26.19
CA ASP A 68 -5.02 29.76 -26.20
C ASP A 68 -5.48 28.47 -25.55
N ASN A 69 -4.61 27.46 -25.54
CA ASN A 69 -4.85 26.19 -24.88
C ASN A 69 -4.17 26.13 -23.50
N MET A 70 -3.75 27.25 -22.91
CA MET A 70 -3.05 27.29 -21.61
C MET A 70 -3.78 28.20 -20.61
N GLY A 71 -3.72 27.83 -19.34
CA GLY A 71 -4.27 28.63 -18.23
C GLY A 71 -3.55 28.36 -16.92
N PRO A 72 -3.62 29.26 -15.93
CA PRO A 72 -3.11 28.98 -14.61
C PRO A 72 -4.05 27.97 -13.91
N ALA A 73 -3.47 27.04 -13.17
CA ALA A 73 -4.22 26.08 -12.35
C ALA A 73 -3.53 25.91 -10.99
N HIS A 74 -4.32 25.67 -9.94
CA HIS A 74 -3.77 25.22 -8.66
C HIS A 74 -2.98 23.92 -8.86
N GLU A 75 -1.88 23.73 -8.12
CA GLU A 75 -1.07 22.51 -8.22
C GLU A 75 -1.89 21.23 -7.97
N ALA A 76 -2.83 21.28 -7.01
CA ALA A 76 -3.74 20.17 -6.71
C ALA A 76 -4.70 19.87 -7.88
N CYS A 77 -5.31 20.90 -8.46
CA CYS A 77 -6.22 20.74 -9.61
C CYS A 77 -5.49 20.19 -10.84
N GLY A 78 -4.27 20.68 -11.11
CA GLY A 78 -3.45 20.19 -12.21
C GLY A 78 -3.06 18.73 -12.05
N ARG A 79 -2.76 18.28 -10.83
CA ARG A 79 -2.45 16.86 -10.54
C ARG A 79 -3.64 15.94 -10.81
N GLU A 80 -4.83 16.36 -10.39
CA GLU A 80 -6.07 15.61 -10.64
C GLU A 80 -6.36 15.50 -12.15
N LYS A 81 -6.29 16.63 -12.86
CA LYS A 81 -6.44 16.64 -14.32
C LYS A 81 -5.41 15.76 -15.03
N THR A 82 -4.14 15.84 -14.62
CA THR A 82 -3.06 15.03 -15.24
C THR A 82 -3.36 13.54 -15.15
N ARG A 83 -3.87 13.07 -14.00
CA ARG A 83 -4.28 11.67 -13.81
C ARG A 83 -5.40 11.29 -14.79
N ASP A 84 -6.43 12.13 -14.87
CA ASP A 84 -7.62 11.84 -15.67
C ASP A 84 -7.31 11.92 -17.17
N ASP A 85 -6.45 12.85 -17.60
CA ASP A 85 -5.97 12.96 -18.97
C ASP A 85 -5.15 11.75 -19.40
N HIS A 86 -4.22 11.25 -18.56
CA HIS A 86 -3.49 10.03 -18.87
C HIS A 86 -4.41 8.81 -18.99
N ALA A 87 -5.46 8.72 -18.17
CA ALA A 87 -6.45 7.66 -18.28
C ALA A 87 -7.21 7.72 -19.62
N ARG A 88 -7.66 8.92 -20.03
CA ARG A 88 -8.33 9.16 -21.31
C ARG A 88 -7.41 8.90 -22.50
N THR A 89 -6.15 9.33 -22.43
CA THR A 89 -5.12 9.04 -23.45
C THR A 89 -4.94 7.54 -23.63
N ALA A 90 -4.83 6.79 -22.53
CA ALA A 90 -4.67 5.35 -22.60
C ALA A 90 -5.89 4.67 -23.25
N GLU A 91 -7.10 5.16 -22.99
CA GLU A 91 -8.30 4.67 -23.65
C GLU A 91 -8.33 4.99 -25.15
N ALA A 92 -8.05 6.23 -25.54
CA ALA A 92 -7.99 6.65 -26.93
C ALA A 92 -6.94 5.84 -27.71
N LYS A 93 -5.74 5.63 -27.13
CA LYS A 93 -4.70 4.77 -27.72
C LYS A 93 -5.17 3.32 -27.89
N ARG A 94 -5.88 2.75 -26.91
CA ARG A 94 -6.46 1.40 -27.02
C ARG A 94 -7.55 1.31 -28.11
N GLN A 95 -8.36 2.34 -28.28
CA GLN A 95 -9.36 2.40 -29.35
C GLN A 95 -8.68 2.49 -30.71
N LYS A 96 -7.66 3.35 -30.83
CA LYS A 96 -6.86 3.49 -32.05
C LYS A 96 -6.15 2.20 -32.45
N ILE A 97 -5.54 1.48 -31.50
CA ILE A 97 -4.92 0.16 -31.75
C ILE A 97 -5.94 -0.84 -32.30
N ARG A 98 -7.16 -0.84 -31.76
CA ARG A 98 -8.25 -1.71 -32.24
C ARG A 98 -8.70 -1.31 -33.65
N HIS A 99 -8.91 -0.02 -33.88
CA HIS A 99 -9.36 0.51 -35.17
C HIS A 99 -8.35 0.25 -36.29
N LEU A 100 -7.06 0.45 -36.02
CA LEU A 100 -5.98 0.19 -36.98
C LEU A 100 -5.69 -1.31 -37.18
N GLY A 101 -6.35 -2.21 -36.44
CA GLY A 101 -6.05 -3.64 -36.48
C GLY A 101 -4.67 -4.00 -35.90
N ALA A 102 -3.97 -3.06 -35.26
CA ALA A 102 -2.63 -3.25 -34.69
C ALA A 102 -2.65 -4.02 -33.35
N THR A 103 -3.73 -4.76 -33.08
CA THR A 103 -3.88 -5.51 -31.83
C THR A 103 -3.03 -6.78 -31.91
N VAL A 104 -1.99 -6.86 -31.08
CA VAL A 104 -1.18 -8.07 -30.97
C VAL A 104 -2.01 -9.17 -30.33
N VAL A 105 -2.09 -10.34 -30.97
CA VAL A 105 -2.77 -11.52 -30.42
C VAL A 105 -2.00 -11.98 -29.18
N ALA A 106 -2.56 -11.71 -28.01
CA ALA A 106 -2.00 -12.21 -26.75
C ALA A 106 -2.09 -13.74 -26.73
N ARG A 107 -0.94 -14.42 -26.57
CA ARG A 107 -0.91 -15.85 -26.22
C ARG A 107 -1.13 -15.95 -24.71
N PRO A 108 -2.32 -16.38 -24.23
CA PRO A 108 -2.58 -16.41 -22.80
C PRO A 108 -1.64 -17.38 -22.11
N MET A 109 -1.13 -17.04 -20.93
CA MET A 109 -0.28 -17.97 -20.17
C MET A 109 -1.02 -19.30 -19.95
N PRO A 110 -0.34 -20.46 -20.13
CA PRO A 110 -0.91 -21.78 -19.85
C PRO A 110 -1.46 -21.84 -18.42
N GLY A 111 -2.74 -22.25 -18.26
CA GLY A 111 -3.40 -22.33 -16.96
C GLY A 111 -4.12 -21.05 -16.49
N SER A 112 -3.94 -19.92 -17.17
CA SER A 112 -4.69 -18.68 -16.88
C SER A 112 -6.19 -18.81 -17.21
N ARG A 113 -7.03 -17.91 -16.68
CA ARG A 113 -8.47 -17.84 -17.04
C ARG A 113 -8.71 -17.61 -18.53
N ALA A 114 -7.76 -16.99 -19.23
CA ALA A 114 -7.84 -16.75 -20.66
C ALA A 114 -7.30 -17.92 -21.53
N GLY A 115 -6.49 -18.81 -20.94
CA GLY A 115 -5.90 -19.96 -21.63
C GLY A 115 -6.85 -21.16 -21.76
N PRO A 116 -6.51 -22.12 -22.64
CA PRO A 116 -7.33 -23.31 -22.90
C PRO A 116 -7.19 -24.39 -21.82
N LEU A 117 -6.29 -24.23 -20.85
CA LEU A 117 -6.03 -25.20 -19.78
C LEU A 117 -6.55 -24.65 -18.44
N LYS A 118 -7.21 -25.50 -17.65
CA LYS A 118 -7.63 -25.21 -16.26
C LYS A 118 -7.09 -26.28 -15.33
N ARG A 119 -6.60 -25.89 -14.15
CA ARG A 119 -6.26 -26.82 -13.07
C ARG A 119 -7.48 -27.03 -12.18
N LYS A 120 -7.91 -28.29 -12.00
CA LYS A 120 -8.96 -28.67 -11.06
C LYS A 120 -8.42 -28.65 -9.62
N VAL A 121 -9.32 -28.61 -8.64
CA VAL A 121 -8.97 -28.60 -7.20
C VAL A 121 -8.18 -29.85 -6.80
N ASN A 122 -8.42 -30.98 -7.47
CA ASN A 122 -7.67 -32.22 -7.31
C ASN A 122 -6.29 -32.24 -8.01
N GLY A 123 -5.78 -31.08 -8.48
CA GLY A 123 -4.46 -30.95 -9.11
C GLY A 123 -4.40 -31.29 -10.60
N THR A 124 -5.42 -31.94 -11.17
CA THR A 124 -5.42 -32.34 -12.58
C THR A 124 -5.56 -31.14 -13.53
N VAL A 125 -4.71 -31.06 -14.56
CA VAL A 125 -4.83 -30.05 -15.63
C VAL A 125 -5.70 -30.62 -16.75
N VAL A 126 -6.80 -29.94 -17.07
CA VAL A 126 -7.76 -30.37 -18.09
C VAL A 126 -7.96 -29.22 -19.08
N ARG A 127 -8.29 -29.54 -20.34
CA ARG A 127 -8.74 -28.51 -21.28
C ARG A 127 -10.06 -27.90 -20.78
N ARG A 128 -10.20 -26.59 -20.91
CA ARG A 128 -11.41 -25.86 -20.59
C ARG A 128 -12.36 -26.00 -21.78
N ASP A 129 -13.57 -26.52 -21.55
CA ASP A 129 -14.56 -26.75 -22.60
C ASP A 129 -14.93 -25.44 -23.33
N ALA A 130 -14.98 -25.48 -24.67
CA ALA A 130 -15.12 -24.29 -25.52
C ALA A 130 -16.48 -23.56 -25.38
N ALA A 131 -17.48 -24.21 -24.78
CA ALA A 131 -18.87 -23.73 -24.71
C ALA A 131 -19.13 -22.57 -23.73
N ALA A 132 -18.12 -22.09 -23.00
CA ALA A 132 -18.29 -21.04 -21.98
C ALA A 132 -17.70 -19.67 -22.38
N ARG A 133 -17.44 -19.43 -23.68
CA ARG A 133 -17.12 -18.08 -24.17
C ARG A 133 -18.38 -17.44 -24.77
N ILE A 134 -19.10 -16.68 -23.95
CA ILE A 134 -19.96 -15.61 -24.47
C ILE A 134 -19.04 -14.41 -24.72
N PRO A 135 -18.85 -13.94 -25.96
CA PRO A 135 -18.18 -12.66 -26.20
C PRO A 135 -19.03 -11.55 -25.58
N SER A 136 -18.43 -10.65 -24.80
CA SER A 136 -19.14 -9.52 -24.15
C SER A 136 -19.62 -8.43 -25.12
N HIS A 137 -19.73 -8.74 -26.40
CA HIS A 137 -20.25 -7.89 -27.46
C HIS A 137 -20.96 -8.77 -28.50
N ALA A 138 -22.15 -9.25 -28.14
CA ALA A 138 -23.14 -9.67 -29.13
C ALA A 138 -24.28 -8.66 -28.99
N GLU A 139 -24.46 -7.84 -30.02
CA GLU A 139 -25.56 -6.90 -30.17
C GLU A 139 -26.88 -7.66 -29.96
N LEU A 140 -27.67 -7.20 -28.98
CA LEU A 140 -29.05 -7.61 -28.82
C LEU A 140 -29.87 -6.73 -29.77
N GLU A 141 -30.30 -7.32 -30.88
CA GLU A 141 -31.38 -6.77 -31.72
C GLU A 141 -32.66 -6.62 -30.86
N PRO A 142 -33.49 -5.58 -31.11
CA PRO A 142 -34.59 -5.24 -30.23
C PRO A 142 -35.81 -6.13 -30.52
N GLU A 143 -36.15 -7.02 -29.59
CA GLU A 143 -37.46 -7.68 -29.61
C GLU A 143 -38.56 -6.69 -29.20
N GLN A 144 -39.47 -6.47 -30.13
CA GLN A 144 -40.75 -5.80 -29.93
C GLN A 144 -41.66 -6.69 -29.07
N GLY A 145 -42.13 -6.21 -27.92
CA GLY A 145 -43.24 -6.89 -27.25
C GLY A 145 -43.53 -6.54 -25.79
N ARG A 146 -44.59 -5.75 -25.62
CA ARG A 146 -45.50 -5.68 -24.45
C ARG A 146 -45.01 -4.97 -23.19
N ALA A 147 -45.41 -3.69 -23.13
CA ALA A 147 -45.55 -2.91 -21.91
C ALA A 147 -46.55 -3.57 -20.95
N ALA A 148 -46.07 -3.90 -19.75
CA ALA A 148 -46.91 -4.02 -18.56
C ALA A 148 -46.64 -2.78 -17.69
N SER A 149 -47.67 -1.94 -17.56
CA SER A 149 -47.69 -0.73 -16.75
C SER A 149 -47.49 -1.06 -15.27
N LEU A 150 -46.48 -0.46 -14.64
CA LEU A 150 -46.34 -0.39 -13.19
C LEU A 150 -46.53 1.05 -12.73
N ASP A 151 -47.47 1.19 -11.80
CA ASP A 151 -48.02 2.38 -11.16
C ASP A 151 -46.97 3.13 -10.31
N PRO A 152 -46.70 4.43 -10.57
CA PRO A 152 -45.68 5.19 -9.87
C PRO A 152 -46.29 5.89 -8.65
N SER A 153 -46.69 5.12 -7.65
CA SER A 153 -47.10 5.66 -6.36
C SER A 153 -46.54 4.81 -5.24
N ARG A 154 -45.24 5.02 -4.93
CA ARG A 154 -44.61 4.91 -3.59
C ARG A 154 -43.09 4.89 -3.74
N LEU A 155 -42.46 5.96 -3.25
CA LEU A 155 -41.32 5.98 -2.32
C LEU A 155 -40.56 7.30 -2.50
N SER A 156 -41.04 8.32 -1.79
CA SER A 156 -40.32 9.58 -1.58
C SER A 156 -39.12 9.33 -0.66
N VAL A 157 -37.95 9.77 -1.10
CA VAL A 157 -36.70 9.76 -0.33
C VAL A 157 -36.58 11.14 0.33
N ASP A 158 -36.74 11.21 1.65
CA ASP A 158 -36.47 12.43 2.40
C ASP A 158 -34.96 12.62 2.60
N ALA A 159 -34.42 13.61 1.89
CA ALA A 159 -33.06 14.12 2.03
C ALA A 159 -33.00 15.13 3.18
N GLY A 160 -32.51 14.69 4.34
CA GLY A 160 -32.22 15.54 5.50
C GLY A 160 -30.71 15.75 5.71
N ALA A 161 -30.14 16.74 5.03
CA ALA A 161 -28.76 17.19 5.26
C ALA A 161 -28.64 17.96 6.60
N LYS A 162 -27.67 17.60 7.44
CA LYS A 162 -27.14 18.48 8.51
C LYS A 162 -25.60 18.48 8.49
N PRO A 163 -24.94 19.66 8.51
CA PRO A 163 -23.49 19.77 8.44
C PRO A 163 -22.87 19.52 9.82
N LYS A 164 -21.90 18.61 9.91
CA LYS A 164 -21.08 18.42 11.12
C LYS A 164 -19.82 19.28 11.03
N ASN A 165 -19.79 20.30 11.91
CA ASN A 165 -18.63 21.12 12.26
C ASN A 165 -17.37 20.27 12.50
N ARG A 166 -16.31 20.51 11.72
CA ARG A 166 -14.95 20.06 12.05
C ARG A 166 -14.28 21.15 12.88
N LEU A 167 -14.31 21.01 14.20
CA LEU A 167 -13.44 21.78 15.10
C LEU A 167 -12.15 21.00 15.29
N CYS A 168 -11.09 21.50 14.66
CA CYS A 168 -9.71 21.03 14.81
C CYS A 168 -9.11 21.73 16.04
N HIS A 169 -9.00 21.04 17.18
CA HIS A 169 -8.22 21.54 18.31
C HIS A 169 -6.76 21.12 18.19
N ARG A 170 -5.88 22.13 18.17
CA ARG A 170 -4.42 22.05 18.18
C ARG A 170 -3.96 22.15 19.64
N PRO A 171 -3.02 21.34 20.13
CA PRO A 171 -2.26 21.69 21.33
C PRO A 171 -0.96 22.39 20.93
N MET A 172 -0.74 23.56 21.53
CA MET A 172 0.53 24.26 21.54
C MET A 172 1.45 23.70 22.63
N THR A 173 2.74 23.92 22.36
CA THR A 173 3.95 23.73 23.16
C THR A 173 3.87 24.17 24.62
N SER A 174 4.54 23.43 25.51
CA SER A 174 5.16 24.02 26.71
C SER A 174 6.45 23.27 27.04
N ALA A 175 7.49 24.06 27.30
CA ALA A 175 8.82 23.67 27.73
C ALA A 175 9.05 24.11 29.19
N LYS A 176 10.16 23.61 29.77
CA LYS A 176 10.79 23.82 31.10
C LYS A 176 10.48 22.71 32.10
N GLU A 177 11.43 21.90 32.60
CA GLU A 177 12.82 22.02 33.11
C GLU A 177 12.90 21.94 34.64
N ASN A 178 13.87 21.12 35.09
CA ASN A 178 14.60 21.09 36.38
C ASN A 178 13.89 20.42 37.57
N GLU A 179 14.54 19.67 38.49
CA GLU A 179 15.92 19.23 38.76
C GLU A 179 15.80 18.19 39.90
N ALA A 180 16.47 17.03 39.85
CA ALA A 180 17.64 16.65 40.68
C ALA A 180 17.40 15.77 41.93
N ARG A 181 18.24 14.71 42.01
CA ARG A 181 18.80 14.00 43.20
C ARG A 181 17.84 13.12 44.04
N THR A 182 18.20 11.95 44.60
CA THR A 182 19.46 11.19 44.76
C THR A 182 19.12 9.75 45.26
N VAL A 183 19.90 8.76 44.81
CA VAL A 183 20.51 7.63 45.57
C VAL A 183 19.61 6.68 46.39
N ASN A 184 19.59 5.39 46.04
CA ASN A 184 20.31 4.39 46.84
C ASN A 184 20.65 3.09 46.09
N GLN A 185 21.88 2.64 46.32
CA GLN A 185 22.50 1.39 45.87
C GLN A 185 22.18 0.26 46.86
N MET A 186 22.21 -0.98 46.39
CA MET A 186 22.92 -2.14 46.97
C MET A 186 22.57 -3.38 46.10
N SER A 187 23.46 -3.89 45.25
CA SER A 187 24.58 -4.80 45.55
C SER A 187 24.13 -6.21 45.91
N HIS A 188 24.33 -7.19 45.02
CA HIS A 188 24.89 -8.51 45.35
C HIS A 188 25.34 -9.29 44.08
N ARG A 189 26.65 -9.55 44.00
CA ARG A 189 27.30 -10.61 43.20
C ARG A 189 28.44 -11.17 44.06
N PRO A 190 28.69 -12.50 44.10
CA PRO A 190 29.85 -13.11 43.37
C PRO A 190 29.51 -14.51 42.77
N ARG A 191 29.88 -14.90 41.51
CA ARG A 191 31.16 -15.42 40.92
C ARG A 191 31.50 -16.91 41.27
N PRO A 192 32.30 -17.70 40.50
CA PRO A 192 32.13 -18.19 39.10
C PRO A 192 32.47 -19.70 38.86
N ALA A 193 32.24 -20.15 37.62
CA ALA A 193 32.96 -21.16 36.79
C ALA A 193 32.99 -22.68 37.13
N ARG A 194 32.57 -23.49 36.14
CA ARG A 194 33.21 -24.75 35.74
C ARG A 194 33.14 -24.92 34.21
N SER A 195 34.24 -25.40 33.63
CA SER A 195 34.51 -25.54 32.20
C SER A 195 34.94 -26.97 31.84
N ARG A 196 34.74 -27.33 30.57
CA ARG A 196 35.41 -28.34 29.68
C ARG A 196 34.54 -29.54 29.24
N PRO A 197 34.87 -30.20 28.11
CA PRO A 197 35.46 -29.71 26.85
C PRO A 197 34.77 -30.28 25.57
N THR A 198 35.30 -29.83 24.44
CA THR A 198 35.00 -30.02 23.00
C THR A 198 34.86 -31.44 22.45
N ALA A 199 34.06 -31.59 21.38
CA ALA A 199 34.24 -32.60 20.36
C ALA A 199 34.11 -31.96 18.97
N ASP A 200 35.03 -32.34 18.09
CA ASP A 200 35.32 -31.80 16.77
C ASP A 200 34.17 -31.88 15.76
N ALA A 201 34.06 -30.85 14.93
CA ALA A 201 33.52 -30.98 13.57
C ALA A 201 34.30 -30.02 12.66
N ALA A 202 35.28 -30.58 11.95
CA ALA A 202 35.91 -29.96 10.80
C ALA A 202 34.99 -30.07 9.57
N ALA A 203 35.23 -29.18 8.60
CA ALA A 203 34.54 -28.95 7.32
C ALA A 203 33.27 -28.07 7.45
N SER A 204 33.17 -26.91 6.83
CA SER A 204 33.75 -26.47 5.55
C SER A 204 33.86 -24.95 5.51
N ASP A 205 35.05 -24.44 5.17
CA ASP A 205 35.27 -23.08 4.70
C ASP A 205 34.55 -22.89 3.35
N GLU A 206 33.23 -22.77 3.38
CA GLU A 206 32.51 -22.07 2.33
C GLU A 206 32.75 -20.58 2.55
N VAL A 207 33.57 -19.99 1.68
CA VAL A 207 33.78 -18.55 1.62
C VAL A 207 32.43 -17.89 1.39
N MET A 208 31.80 -17.48 2.49
CA MET A 208 30.65 -16.58 2.51
C MET A 208 31.00 -15.39 1.60
N PRO A 209 30.08 -14.87 0.77
CA PRO A 209 30.32 -13.58 0.13
C PRO A 209 30.34 -12.54 1.25
N VAL A 210 31.55 -12.30 1.76
CA VAL A 210 31.79 -11.42 2.90
C VAL A 210 31.46 -10.03 2.40
N ILE A 211 30.43 -9.42 2.98
CA ILE A 211 30.20 -7.97 2.89
C ILE A 211 31.58 -7.32 2.98
N PRO A 212 32.02 -6.51 2.00
CA PRO A 212 33.36 -5.97 2.02
C PRO A 212 33.68 -5.39 3.40
N ILE A 213 34.82 -5.75 3.99
CA ILE A 213 35.13 -5.49 5.41
C ILE A 213 34.91 -4.01 5.79
N HIS A 214 35.22 -3.09 4.87
CA HIS A 214 35.03 -1.65 5.04
C HIS A 214 33.57 -1.19 5.09
N LEU A 215 32.59 -2.06 4.79
CA LEU A 215 31.15 -1.81 4.85
C LEU A 215 30.45 -2.60 5.96
N ALA A 216 31.17 -3.46 6.69
CA ALA A 216 30.60 -4.25 7.78
C ALA A 216 29.98 -3.36 8.88
N PHE A 217 30.48 -2.13 9.04
CA PHE A 217 29.94 -1.15 10.00
C PHE A 217 28.45 -0.84 9.76
N LEU A 218 27.96 -0.95 8.53
CA LEU A 218 26.55 -0.72 8.20
C LEU A 218 25.63 -1.72 8.90
N PHE A 219 26.13 -2.87 9.31
CA PHE A 219 25.35 -3.94 9.96
C PHE A 219 25.64 -4.05 11.46
N ALA A 220 26.56 -3.24 12.01
CA ALA A 220 26.90 -3.28 13.42
C ALA A 220 25.74 -2.80 14.31
N GLU A 221 25.00 -1.79 13.85
CA GLU A 221 23.81 -1.29 14.55
C GLU A 221 22.56 -2.04 14.08
N ARG A 222 22.06 -2.92 14.95
CA ARG A 222 20.78 -3.61 14.74
C ARG A 222 19.65 -2.75 15.29
N PRO A 223 18.60 -2.43 14.50
CA PRO A 223 17.50 -1.59 14.96
C PRO A 223 16.51 -2.41 15.82
N LEU A 224 17.00 -3.16 16.80
CA LEU A 224 16.20 -4.06 17.63
C LEU A 224 15.55 -3.34 18.80
N LEU A 225 14.36 -3.80 19.18
CA LEU A 225 13.66 -3.35 20.37
C LEU A 225 13.79 -4.37 21.52
N PRO A 226 13.52 -3.99 22.78
CA PRO A 226 13.55 -4.93 23.90
C PRO A 226 12.68 -6.16 23.66
N GLY A 227 13.26 -7.34 23.87
CA GLY A 227 12.59 -8.64 23.66
C GLY A 227 12.56 -9.12 22.20
N GLU A 228 13.29 -8.47 21.30
CA GLU A 228 13.61 -9.00 19.97
C GLU A 228 14.90 -9.82 20.00
N ASP A 229 14.99 -10.78 19.09
CA ASP A 229 16.02 -11.81 19.07
C ASP A 229 17.13 -11.43 18.07
N GLU A 230 18.35 -11.26 18.59
CA GLU A 230 19.54 -10.93 17.81
C GLU A 230 19.94 -12.05 16.83
N GLU A 231 19.83 -13.31 17.25
CA GLU A 231 20.21 -14.46 16.43
C GLU A 231 19.29 -14.59 15.22
N GLN A 232 17.99 -14.32 15.38
CA GLN A 232 17.04 -14.29 14.28
C GLN A 232 17.34 -13.19 13.26
N TYR A 233 17.77 -12.02 13.74
CA TYR A 233 18.14 -10.91 12.86
C TYR A 233 19.40 -11.25 12.06
N ASP A 234 20.42 -11.80 12.73
CA ASP A 234 21.69 -12.18 12.11
C ASP A 234 21.53 -13.35 11.11
N ALA A 235 20.64 -14.31 11.42
CA ALA A 235 20.29 -15.39 10.51
C ALA A 235 19.62 -14.86 9.23
N LEU A 236 18.72 -13.87 9.37
CA LEU A 236 18.09 -13.22 8.23
C LEU A 236 19.11 -12.43 7.41
N GLN A 237 19.99 -11.67 8.06
CA GLN A 237 21.08 -10.95 7.40
C GLN A 237 21.95 -11.91 6.57
N SER A 238 22.40 -13.00 7.18
CA SER A 238 23.25 -14.00 6.53
C SER A 238 22.57 -14.60 5.30
N SER A 239 21.28 -14.94 5.42
CA SER A 239 20.49 -15.48 4.33
C SER A 239 20.34 -14.48 3.17
N LEU A 240 20.07 -13.20 3.47
CA LEU A 240 19.93 -12.16 2.45
C LEU A 240 21.25 -11.89 1.71
N VAL A 241 22.36 -11.80 2.44
CA VAL A 241 23.68 -11.57 1.86
C VAL A 241 24.09 -12.74 0.95
N GLN A 242 23.85 -13.97 1.40
CA GLN A 242 24.15 -15.18 0.63
C GLN A 242 23.33 -15.27 -0.67
N GLN A 243 22.05 -14.89 -0.62
CA GLN A 243 21.15 -14.93 -1.78
C GLN A 243 21.39 -13.79 -2.76
N ILE A 244 21.53 -12.56 -2.25
CA ILE A 244 21.65 -11.36 -3.08
C ILE A 244 23.07 -11.25 -3.65
N LYS A 245 24.10 -11.60 -2.86
CA LYS A 245 25.52 -11.46 -3.20
C LYS A 245 25.81 -10.04 -3.72
N PRO A 246 25.71 -9.00 -2.87
CA PRO A 246 25.83 -7.61 -3.30
C PRO A 246 27.20 -7.35 -3.93
N ALA A 247 27.22 -6.76 -5.12
CA ALA A 247 28.43 -6.60 -5.93
C ALA A 247 29.24 -5.32 -5.60
N ASP A 248 28.58 -4.30 -5.04
CA ASP A 248 29.20 -3.02 -4.68
C ASP A 248 28.53 -2.36 -3.48
N ALA A 249 29.08 -1.23 -3.05
CA ALA A 249 28.62 -0.49 -1.88
C ALA A 249 27.14 -0.09 -1.95
N ILE A 250 26.60 0.20 -3.15
CA ILE A 250 25.19 0.58 -3.31
C ILE A 250 24.30 -0.63 -3.02
N GLU A 251 24.64 -1.80 -3.57
CA GLU A 251 23.88 -3.03 -3.28
C GLU A 251 23.99 -3.43 -1.81
N VAL A 252 25.14 -3.20 -1.15
CA VAL A 252 25.29 -3.46 0.29
C VAL A 252 24.36 -2.58 1.12
N ILE A 253 24.25 -1.28 0.79
CA ILE A 253 23.29 -0.37 1.45
C ILE A 253 21.85 -0.85 1.24
N TRP A 254 21.49 -1.21 0.01
CA TRP A 254 20.16 -1.73 -0.28
C TRP A 254 19.85 -3.04 0.44
N VAL A 255 20.85 -3.93 0.61
CA VAL A 255 20.68 -5.15 1.41
C VAL A 255 20.40 -4.82 2.88
N LYS A 256 21.11 -3.84 3.46
CA LYS A 256 20.83 -3.37 4.84
C LYS A 256 19.42 -2.80 4.95
N ASP A 257 19.01 -1.95 4.02
CA ASP A 257 17.66 -1.37 4.00
C ASP A 257 16.59 -2.45 3.85
N ILE A 258 16.79 -3.43 2.97
CA ILE A 258 15.88 -4.58 2.78
C ILE A 258 15.74 -5.37 4.09
N LEU A 259 16.85 -5.67 4.76
CA LEU A 259 16.87 -6.38 6.05
C LEU A 259 16.05 -5.62 7.10
N ASP A 260 16.30 -4.32 7.25
CA ASP A 260 15.60 -3.47 8.21
C ASP A 260 14.10 -3.38 7.91
N LEU A 261 13.72 -3.22 6.64
CA LEU A 261 12.33 -3.15 6.20
C LEU A 261 11.59 -4.48 6.46
N ILE A 262 12.24 -5.62 6.26
CA ILE A 262 11.65 -6.94 6.60
C ILE A 262 11.43 -7.02 8.11
N TRP A 263 12.41 -6.58 8.90
CA TRP A 263 12.32 -6.62 10.36
C TRP A 263 11.24 -5.67 10.90
N GLU A 264 11.17 -4.45 10.36
CA GLU A 264 10.14 -3.46 10.68
C GLU A 264 8.73 -4.01 10.34
N ALA A 265 8.54 -4.59 9.17
CA ALA A 265 7.26 -5.21 8.79
C ALA A 265 6.86 -6.35 9.73
N LYS A 266 7.82 -7.24 10.10
CA LYS A 266 7.58 -8.31 11.08
C LYS A 266 7.14 -7.75 12.43
N ARG A 267 7.82 -6.72 12.93
CA ARG A 267 7.49 -6.02 14.19
C ARG A 267 6.09 -5.41 14.14
N LEU A 268 5.78 -4.66 13.08
CA LEU A 268 4.47 -4.00 12.92
C LEU A 268 3.32 -5.03 12.92
N ARG A 269 3.51 -6.17 12.24
CA ARG A 269 2.52 -7.26 12.25
C ARG A 269 2.35 -7.90 13.63
N ARG A 270 3.43 -8.04 14.40
CA ARG A 270 3.36 -8.48 15.81
C ARG A 270 2.59 -7.48 16.66
N TRP A 271 2.89 -6.19 16.55
CA TRP A 271 2.17 -5.15 17.29
C TRP A 271 0.69 -5.07 16.93
N ARG A 272 0.34 -5.26 15.66
CA ARG A 272 -1.06 -5.37 15.24
C ARG A 272 -1.79 -6.47 16.01
N ARG A 273 -1.17 -7.65 16.13
CA ARG A 273 -1.72 -8.76 16.93
C ARG A 273 -1.82 -8.36 18.40
N ASP A 274 -0.78 -7.78 18.97
CA ASP A 274 -0.73 -7.46 20.40
C ASP A 274 -1.77 -6.38 20.75
N ILE A 275 -1.98 -5.37 19.90
CA ILE A 275 -3.06 -4.38 20.03
C ILE A 275 -4.42 -5.05 20.01
N LEU A 276 -4.66 -5.99 19.09
CA LEU A 276 -5.93 -6.72 19.05
C LEU A 276 -6.16 -7.57 20.30
N VAL A 277 -5.11 -8.18 20.86
CA VAL A 277 -5.21 -8.93 22.12
C VAL A 277 -5.57 -7.99 23.27
N GLN A 278 -4.92 -6.83 23.38
CA GLN A 278 -5.23 -5.84 24.42
C GLN A 278 -6.63 -5.24 24.24
N ALA A 279 -7.04 -4.97 22.99
CA ALA A 279 -8.35 -4.45 22.65
C ALA A 279 -9.50 -5.36 23.07
N ARG A 280 -9.26 -6.68 23.21
CA ARG A 280 -10.26 -7.62 23.72
C ARG A 280 -10.64 -7.34 25.16
N LEU A 281 -9.69 -6.88 25.99
CA LEU A 281 -9.96 -6.55 27.38
C LEU A 281 -10.90 -5.35 27.47
N GLU A 282 -10.57 -4.25 26.79
CA GLU A 282 -11.42 -3.05 26.70
C GLU A 282 -12.80 -3.38 26.11
N ALA A 283 -12.85 -4.20 25.06
CA ALA A 283 -14.10 -4.61 24.44
C ALA A 283 -15.01 -5.43 25.39
N VAL A 284 -14.45 -6.34 26.17
CA VAL A 284 -15.24 -7.09 27.16
C VAL A 284 -15.79 -6.15 28.23
N GLU A 285 -14.94 -5.28 28.80
CA GLU A 285 -15.38 -4.30 29.81
C GLU A 285 -16.54 -3.45 29.30
N ASP A 286 -16.40 -2.86 28.11
CA ASP A 286 -17.43 -2.05 27.45
C ASP A 286 -18.76 -2.79 27.28
N LEU A 287 -18.71 -4.08 26.91
CA LEU A 287 -19.89 -4.87 26.60
C LEU A 287 -20.59 -5.44 27.84
N ILE A 288 -19.88 -5.67 28.94
CA ILE A 288 -20.48 -6.15 30.19
C ILE A 288 -20.95 -5.01 31.11
N LEU A 289 -20.34 -3.83 31.00
CA LEU A 289 -20.61 -2.70 31.89
C LEU A 289 -22.11 -2.32 32.00
N PRO A 290 -22.91 -2.29 30.90
CA PRO A 290 -24.33 -2.00 31.00
C PRO A 290 -25.15 -3.04 31.77
N VAL A 291 -24.74 -4.32 31.76
CA VAL A 291 -25.38 -5.39 32.54
C VAL A 291 -25.02 -5.24 34.02
N ILE A 292 -23.78 -4.89 34.32
CA ILE A 292 -23.34 -4.65 35.70
C ILE A 292 -24.05 -3.43 36.29
N ASN A 293 -24.22 -2.37 35.51
CA ASN A 293 -24.87 -1.13 35.95
C ASN A 293 -26.39 -1.26 36.11
N SER A 294 -27.02 -2.26 35.49
CA SER A 294 -28.46 -2.52 35.68
C SER A 294 -28.77 -3.33 36.95
N ILE A 295 -27.75 -3.93 37.59
CA ILE A 295 -27.91 -4.62 38.87
C ILE A 295 -28.11 -3.59 39.98
N HIS A 296 -29.17 -3.75 40.76
CA HIS A 296 -29.48 -2.85 41.87
C HIS A 296 -28.33 -2.79 42.89
N PRO A 297 -27.93 -1.61 43.39
CA PRO A 297 -26.80 -1.47 44.32
C PRO A 297 -26.90 -2.28 45.61
N LEU A 298 -28.12 -2.59 46.06
CA LEU A 298 -28.33 -3.45 47.26
C LEU A 298 -28.05 -4.95 47.00
N ILE A 299 -28.00 -5.36 45.73
CA ILE A 299 -27.73 -6.75 45.32
C ILE A 299 -26.25 -6.91 44.98
N ARG A 300 -25.62 -5.86 44.43
CA ARG A 300 -24.21 -5.86 44.06
C ARG A 300 -23.34 -5.45 45.23
N ASN A 301 -22.47 -6.34 45.71
CA ASN A 301 -21.52 -6.02 46.76
C ASN A 301 -20.16 -5.65 46.12
N SER A 302 -19.86 -4.36 46.04
CA SER A 302 -18.62 -3.86 45.45
C SER A 302 -17.33 -4.36 46.13
N ALA A 303 -17.42 -4.89 47.36
CA ALA A 303 -16.26 -5.42 48.08
C ALA A 303 -15.92 -6.87 47.70
N THR A 304 -16.89 -7.66 47.23
CA THR A 304 -16.70 -9.09 46.89
C THR A 304 -16.88 -9.38 45.40
N ASP A 305 -17.70 -8.60 44.72
CA ASP A 305 -18.01 -8.84 43.32
C ASP A 305 -16.83 -8.42 42.43
N PRO A 306 -16.44 -9.25 41.44
CA PRO A 306 -15.34 -8.92 40.56
C PRO A 306 -15.64 -7.63 39.77
N THR A 307 -14.61 -6.81 39.62
CA THR A 307 -14.70 -5.59 38.81
C THR A 307 -14.85 -5.96 37.33
N PRO A 308 -15.41 -5.07 36.48
CA PRO A 308 -15.48 -5.31 35.04
C PRO A 308 -14.11 -5.70 34.45
N GLY A 309 -13.04 -5.02 34.88
CA GLY A 309 -11.68 -5.34 34.41
C GLY A 309 -11.12 -6.66 34.95
N SER A 310 -11.51 -7.08 36.15
CA SER A 310 -11.17 -8.42 36.64
C SER A 310 -11.87 -9.50 35.81
N LEU A 311 -13.15 -9.32 35.48
CA LEU A 311 -13.90 -10.22 34.60
C LEU A 311 -13.32 -10.26 33.18
N ALA A 312 -12.96 -9.10 32.62
CA ALA A 312 -12.35 -9.01 31.30
C ALA A 312 -10.97 -9.66 31.24
N ALA A 313 -10.10 -9.42 32.24
CA ALA A 313 -8.80 -10.08 32.34
C ALA A 313 -8.96 -11.60 32.50
N GLY A 314 -9.91 -12.06 33.31
CA GLY A 314 -10.29 -13.46 33.46
C GLY A 314 -10.69 -14.12 32.15
N TRP A 315 -11.55 -13.44 31.40
CA TRP A 315 -12.01 -13.93 30.10
C TRP A 315 -10.88 -13.98 29.07
N VAL A 316 -9.97 -12.99 29.04
CA VAL A 316 -8.80 -13.01 28.15
C VAL A 316 -7.79 -14.09 28.51
N THR A 317 -7.63 -14.39 29.80
CA THR A 317 -6.69 -15.41 30.30
C THR A 317 -7.26 -16.83 30.31
N GLY A 318 -8.56 -17.01 30.07
CA GLY A 318 -9.23 -18.32 30.05
C GLY A 318 -9.57 -18.86 31.44
N ASN A 319 -9.83 -17.98 32.42
CA ASN A 319 -10.36 -18.41 33.72
C ASN A 319 -11.81 -18.89 33.53
N GLU A 320 -12.05 -20.19 33.73
CA GLU A 320 -13.36 -20.82 33.44
C GLU A 320 -14.53 -20.12 34.13
N THR A 321 -14.40 -19.76 35.40
CA THR A 321 -15.48 -19.11 36.17
C THR A 321 -15.80 -17.73 35.63
N GLN A 322 -14.77 -16.91 35.39
CA GLN A 322 -14.95 -15.55 34.89
C GLN A 322 -15.38 -15.55 33.41
N GLU A 323 -14.92 -16.53 32.64
CA GLU A 323 -15.31 -16.70 31.25
C GLU A 323 -16.81 -17.06 31.13
N GLN A 324 -17.29 -18.02 31.92
CA GLN A 324 -18.71 -18.38 31.98
C GLN A 324 -19.58 -17.19 32.39
N GLU A 325 -19.13 -16.42 33.38
CA GLU A 325 -19.86 -15.25 33.86
C GLU A 325 -19.95 -14.14 32.80
N VAL A 326 -18.84 -13.84 32.12
CA VAL A 326 -18.85 -12.89 30.99
C VAL A 326 -19.75 -13.39 29.86
N ASN A 327 -19.67 -14.67 29.48
CA ASN A 327 -20.51 -15.25 28.43
C ASN A 327 -22.01 -15.19 28.79
N ARG A 328 -22.36 -15.38 30.06
CA ARG A 328 -23.72 -15.19 30.58
C ARG A 328 -24.18 -13.74 30.43
N MET A 329 -23.34 -12.76 30.81
CA MET A 329 -23.66 -11.34 30.68
C MET A 329 -23.81 -10.90 29.21
N LEU A 330 -22.97 -11.40 28.32
CA LEU A 330 -23.09 -11.16 26.88
C LEU A 330 -24.39 -11.75 26.33
N SER A 331 -24.70 -13.00 26.69
CA SER A 331 -25.92 -13.68 26.24
C SER A 331 -27.20 -12.98 26.70
N ALA A 332 -27.21 -12.38 27.90
CA ALA A 332 -28.32 -11.58 28.39
C ALA A 332 -28.64 -10.36 27.50
N ARG A 333 -27.68 -9.93 26.66
CA ARG A 333 -27.83 -8.87 25.66
C ARG A 333 -27.96 -9.37 24.23
N GLY A 334 -28.02 -10.69 24.02
CA GLY A 334 -27.98 -11.30 22.69
C GLY A 334 -26.63 -11.17 21.98
N LEU A 335 -25.55 -10.98 22.75
CA LEU A 335 -24.18 -10.84 22.23
C LEU A 335 -23.39 -12.15 22.39
N THR A 336 -22.38 -12.30 21.55
CA THR A 336 -21.49 -13.45 21.48
C THR A 336 -20.02 -13.02 21.57
N SER A 337 -19.10 -14.00 21.65
CA SER A 337 -17.66 -13.75 21.53
C SER A 337 -17.27 -13.10 20.20
N SER A 338 -18.07 -13.30 19.14
CA SER A 338 -17.85 -12.64 17.85
C SER A 338 -18.10 -11.14 17.94
N ASP A 339 -19.06 -10.70 18.75
CA ASP A 339 -19.34 -9.27 18.98
C ASP A 339 -18.23 -8.60 19.79
N VAL A 340 -17.61 -9.34 20.72
CA VAL A 340 -16.39 -8.90 21.43
C VAL A 340 -15.27 -8.65 20.42
N ALA A 341 -15.04 -9.60 19.49
CA ALA A 341 -14.02 -9.43 18.45
C ALA A 341 -14.32 -8.22 17.54
N ALA A 342 -15.56 -8.06 17.09
CA ALA A 342 -15.97 -6.93 16.28
C ALA A 342 -15.79 -5.60 17.02
N ARG A 343 -16.16 -5.53 18.30
CA ARG A 343 -15.96 -4.35 19.15
C ARG A 343 -14.47 -4.03 19.33
N SER A 344 -13.65 -5.04 19.58
CA SER A 344 -12.18 -4.90 19.70
C SER A 344 -11.58 -4.23 18.47
N PHE A 345 -12.00 -4.68 17.28
CA PHE A 345 -11.59 -4.10 16.01
C PHE A 345 -12.11 -2.67 15.83
N LEU A 346 -13.38 -2.41 16.13
CA LEU A 346 -14.00 -1.10 15.91
C LEU A 346 -13.34 0.00 16.77
N VAL A 347 -13.05 -0.29 18.04
CA VAL A 347 -12.41 0.66 18.95
C VAL A 347 -10.99 0.99 18.50
N ASN A 348 -10.29 0.02 17.90
CA ASN A 348 -8.88 0.15 17.52
C ASN A 348 -8.66 0.37 16.01
N LEU A 349 -9.72 0.64 15.25
CA LEU A 349 -9.67 0.66 13.78
C LEU A 349 -8.59 1.62 13.24
N HIS A 350 -8.53 2.85 13.75
CA HIS A 350 -7.55 3.83 13.30
C HIS A 350 -6.10 3.39 13.57
N ALA A 351 -5.83 2.78 14.73
CA ALA A 351 -4.49 2.29 15.08
C ALA A 351 -4.09 1.11 14.18
N ILE A 352 -5.01 0.18 13.95
CA ILE A 352 -4.81 -0.99 13.08
C ILE A 352 -4.56 -0.54 11.64
N GLU A 353 -5.39 0.35 11.09
CA GLU A 353 -5.20 0.90 9.74
C GLU A 353 -3.87 1.63 9.58
N ARG A 354 -3.40 2.31 10.62
CA ARG A 354 -2.10 2.99 10.59
C ARG A 354 -0.95 1.98 10.56
N ILE A 355 -1.02 0.93 11.38
CA ILE A 355 0.00 -0.12 11.40
C ILE A 355 0.01 -0.92 10.11
N ASP A 356 -1.16 -1.26 9.57
CA ASP A 356 -1.28 -1.98 8.30
C ASP A 356 -0.71 -1.15 7.14
N ARG A 357 -0.94 0.17 7.15
CA ARG A 357 -0.30 1.10 6.19
C ARG A 357 1.22 1.14 6.33
N LEU A 358 1.74 1.21 7.55
CA LEU A 358 3.19 1.20 7.79
C LEU A 358 3.83 -0.11 7.35
N SER A 359 3.22 -1.26 7.68
CA SER A 359 3.72 -2.57 7.24
C SER A 359 3.69 -2.69 5.72
N SER A 360 2.60 -2.25 5.08
CA SER A 360 2.49 -2.28 3.62
C SER A 360 3.52 -1.37 2.95
N LEU A 361 3.79 -0.19 3.53
CA LEU A 361 4.82 0.72 3.04
C LEU A 361 6.23 0.11 3.15
N ALA A 362 6.53 -0.57 4.26
CA ALA A 362 7.80 -1.28 4.43
C ALA A 362 7.98 -2.38 3.37
N ASP A 363 6.94 -3.19 3.14
CA ASP A 363 6.93 -4.22 2.09
C ASP A 363 7.12 -3.62 0.69
N GLN A 364 6.41 -2.54 0.37
CA GLN A 364 6.53 -1.86 -0.94
C GLN A 364 7.94 -1.31 -1.18
N ARG A 365 8.56 -0.73 -0.15
CA ARG A 365 9.94 -0.22 -0.23
C ARG A 365 10.93 -1.36 -0.44
N ARG A 366 10.79 -2.47 0.30
CA ARG A 366 11.61 -3.68 0.11
C ARG A 366 11.53 -4.17 -1.34
N ASP A 367 10.31 -4.32 -1.85
CA ASP A 367 10.08 -4.82 -3.21
C ASP A 367 10.62 -3.86 -4.29
N ALA A 368 10.63 -2.55 -4.00
CA ALA A 368 11.23 -1.56 -4.88
C ALA A 368 12.77 -1.68 -4.90
N LEU A 369 13.41 -1.84 -3.74
CA LEU A 369 14.86 -2.02 -3.65
C LEU A 369 15.33 -3.29 -4.35
N LEU A 370 14.61 -4.40 -4.20
CA LEU A 370 14.91 -5.65 -4.93
C LEU A 370 14.85 -5.46 -6.45
N ARG A 371 13.86 -4.71 -6.94
CA ARG A 371 13.73 -4.36 -8.36
C ARG A 371 14.86 -3.44 -8.84
N GLU A 372 15.32 -2.50 -8.02
CA GLU A 372 16.44 -1.64 -8.39
C GLU A 372 17.76 -2.42 -8.46
N ILE A 373 17.99 -3.42 -7.58
CA ILE A 373 19.13 -4.35 -7.70
C ILE A 373 19.08 -5.08 -9.05
N GLU A 374 17.94 -5.69 -9.39
CA GLU A 374 17.76 -6.43 -10.65
C GLU A 374 17.94 -5.53 -11.87
N ARG A 375 17.36 -4.33 -11.84
CA ARG A 375 17.50 -3.32 -12.90
C ARG A 375 18.96 -2.90 -13.09
N LYS A 376 19.67 -2.58 -12.01
CA LYS A 376 21.08 -2.18 -12.05
C LYS A 376 21.95 -3.26 -12.68
N ARG A 377 21.74 -4.53 -12.28
CA ARG A 377 22.45 -5.69 -12.85
C ARG A 377 22.12 -5.90 -14.32
N THR A 378 20.86 -5.78 -14.71
CA THR A 378 20.43 -5.90 -16.12
C THR A 378 21.07 -4.83 -17.00
N SER A 379 21.09 -3.57 -16.53
CA SER A 379 21.72 -2.45 -17.24
C SER A 379 23.23 -2.65 -17.39
N PHE A 380 23.89 -3.14 -16.34
CA PHE A 380 25.32 -3.47 -16.41
C PHE A 380 25.60 -4.62 -17.40
N ALA A 381 24.84 -5.72 -17.34
CA ALA A 381 24.98 -6.84 -18.26
C ALA A 381 24.73 -6.44 -19.72
N GLN A 382 23.78 -5.53 -19.97
CA GLN A 382 23.53 -5.00 -21.31
C GLN A 382 24.72 -4.18 -21.83
N ARG A 383 25.27 -3.28 -21.01
CA ARG A 383 26.45 -2.49 -21.39
C ARG A 383 27.67 -3.37 -21.65
N ALA A 384 27.89 -4.40 -20.82
CA ALA A 384 28.99 -5.35 -21.00
C ALA A 384 28.87 -6.11 -22.34
N ARG A 385 27.66 -6.57 -22.71
CA ARG A 385 27.42 -7.21 -24.01
C ARG A 385 27.70 -6.27 -25.18
N THR A 386 27.15 -5.05 -25.15
CA THR A 386 27.40 -4.07 -26.21
C THR A 386 28.88 -3.70 -26.34
N ALA A 387 29.62 -3.63 -25.23
CA ALA A 387 31.06 -3.39 -25.28
C ALA A 387 31.85 -4.58 -25.86
N ALA A 388 31.46 -5.82 -25.54
CA ALA A 388 32.06 -7.01 -26.14
C ALA A 388 31.79 -7.08 -27.66
N ASP A 389 30.55 -6.78 -28.08
CA ASP A 389 30.19 -6.75 -29.50
C ASP A 389 31.02 -5.72 -30.29
N ILE A 390 31.34 -4.56 -29.70
CA ILE A 390 32.20 -3.54 -30.33
C ILE A 390 33.64 -4.06 -30.49
N LEU A 391 34.20 -4.73 -29.48
CA LEU A 391 35.55 -5.28 -29.53
C LEU A 391 35.69 -6.42 -30.56
N ASP A 392 34.66 -7.26 -30.71
CA ASP A 392 34.65 -8.33 -31.71
C ASP A 392 34.60 -7.77 -33.16
N VAL A 393 33.94 -6.61 -33.37
CA VAL A 393 33.93 -5.92 -34.66
C VAL A 393 35.30 -5.31 -34.98
N GLU A 394 35.96 -4.68 -34.01
CA GLU A 394 37.31 -4.12 -34.22
C GLU A 394 38.37 -5.20 -34.47
N HIS A 395 38.22 -6.40 -33.90
CA HIS A 395 39.12 -7.53 -34.19
C HIS A 395 38.88 -8.19 -35.56
N THR A 396 37.71 -8.01 -36.17
CA THR A 396 37.41 -8.55 -37.51
C THR A 396 37.80 -7.62 -38.66
N GLU A 397 38.04 -6.32 -38.40
CA GLU A 397 38.49 -5.35 -39.41
C GLU A 397 40.03 -5.24 -39.54
N ILE A 398 40.80 -5.95 -38.70
CA ILE A 398 42.29 -5.91 -38.68
C ILE A 398 42.93 -7.17 -39.32
N LEU A 399 42.14 -8.09 -39.87
CA LEU A 399 42.59 -9.24 -40.68
C LEU A 399 42.18 -9.05 -42.14
#